data_AF-D5KJU5-F1
#
_entry.id   AF-D5KJU5-F1
#
_cell.length_a   1.000
_cell.length_b   1.000
_cell.length_c   1.000
_cell.angle_alpha   90.00
_cell.angle_beta   90.00
_cell.angle_gamma   90.00
#
_symmetry.space_group_name_H-M   'P 1'
#
loop_
_entity.id
_entity.type
_entity.pdbx_description
1 polymer ?
#
loop_
_entity_poly.entity_id
_entity_poly.type
_entity_poly.pdbx_seq_one_letter_code
_entity_poly.pdbx_strand_id
1 'polypeptide(L)'
;MSEQGKLSRQEAGQRGGQARAEQLGHEGYVEMGRKGGQARAEQLGHEGYQEMGQKGGQARAEQLGTEGYQEMGQKGGQTRAEQLGHEGYVKMGKLGGEARKQQMSPEDYAAMGQKGGLARQQ
;
A
#
# COMPACT_ATOMS: atom_id res chain seq x y z
N MET A 1 -13.88 -41.16 29.40
CA MET A 1 -13.00 -39.98 29.34
C MET A 1 -13.28 -39.28 28.02
N SER A 2 -13.98 -38.16 28.04
CA SER A 2 -14.51 -37.51 26.82
C SER A 2 -13.63 -36.33 26.42
N GLU A 3 -12.67 -36.56 25.52
CA GLU A 3 -11.93 -35.52 24.78
C GLU A 3 -12.80 -35.07 23.60
N GLN A 4 -13.88 -34.34 23.88
CA GLN A 4 -14.75 -33.75 22.86
C GLN A 4 -14.79 -32.23 23.05
N GLY A 5 -14.22 -31.49 22.09
CA GLY A 5 -14.71 -30.14 21.76
C GLY A 5 -14.01 -28.92 22.34
N LYS A 6 -12.72 -28.97 22.73
CA LYS A 6 -12.00 -27.74 23.08
C LYS A 6 -11.54 -27.02 21.82
N LEU A 7 -12.28 -25.99 21.42
CA LEU A 7 -11.86 -25.05 20.36
C LEU A 7 -10.51 -24.41 20.73
N SER A 8 -9.62 -24.24 19.74
CA SER A 8 -8.41 -23.45 19.93
C SER A 8 -8.76 -22.00 20.26
N ARG A 9 -7.92 -21.30 21.04
CA ARG A 9 -8.08 -19.87 21.32
C ARG A 9 -8.19 -19.05 20.03
N GLN A 10 -7.44 -19.43 19.00
CA GLN A 10 -7.48 -18.77 17.70
C GLN A 10 -8.83 -18.98 17.01
N GLU A 11 -9.34 -20.22 16.98
CA GLU A 11 -10.65 -20.53 16.40
C GLU A 11 -11.78 -19.84 17.15
N ALA A 12 -11.70 -19.79 18.49
CA ALA A 12 -12.67 -19.09 19.32
C ALA A 12 -12.66 -17.58 19.05
N GLY A 13 -11.47 -16.97 18.90
CA GLY A 13 -11.33 -15.57 18.54
C GLY A 13 -11.89 -15.25 17.15
N GLN A 14 -11.62 -16.12 16.17
CA GLN A 14 -12.10 -15.94 14.80
C GLN A 14 -13.63 -16.05 14.73
N ARG A 15 -14.23 -17.06 15.38
CA ARG A 15 -15.69 -17.21 15.47
C ARG A 15 -16.34 -16.04 16.20
N GLY A 16 -15.74 -15.58 17.30
CA GLY A 16 -16.24 -14.41 18.04
C GLY A 16 -16.21 -13.13 17.19
N GLY A 17 -15.14 -12.93 16.41
CA GLY A 17 -15.04 -11.81 15.47
C GLY A 17 -16.10 -11.86 14.37
N GLN A 18 -16.32 -13.03 13.77
CA GLN A 18 -17.35 -13.25 12.75
C GLN A 18 -18.76 -13.00 13.28
N ALA A 19 -19.11 -13.61 14.42
CA ALA A 19 -20.40 -13.39 15.06
C ALA A 19 -20.62 -11.91 15.40
N ARG A 20 -19.55 -11.20 15.80
CA ARG A 20 -19.64 -9.76 16.08
C ARG A 20 -19.81 -8.92 14.82
N ALA A 21 -19.16 -9.29 13.72
CA ALA A 21 -19.33 -8.64 12.43
C ALA A 21 -20.77 -8.80 11.89
N GLU A 22 -21.35 -10.00 12.05
CA GLU A 22 -22.74 -10.27 11.68
C GLU A 22 -23.73 -9.43 12.50
N GLN A 23 -23.51 -9.32 13.83
CA GLN A 23 -24.37 -8.53 14.72
C GLN A 23 -24.33 -7.03 14.43
N LEU A 24 -23.17 -6.48 14.10
CA LEU A 24 -22.96 -5.04 13.94
C LEU A 24 -23.15 -4.56 12.49
N GLY A 25 -23.14 -5.48 11.53
CA GLY A 25 -23.02 -5.14 10.12
C GLY A 25 -21.66 -4.52 9.77
N HIS A 26 -21.46 -4.22 8.49
CA HIS A 26 -20.19 -3.69 7.97
C HIS A 26 -19.80 -2.37 8.65
N GLU A 27 -20.70 -1.39 8.66
CA GLU A 27 -20.43 -0.05 9.21
C GLU A 27 -20.12 -0.10 10.71
N GLY A 28 -20.92 -0.85 11.49
CA GLY A 28 -20.71 -0.99 12.93
C GLY A 28 -19.41 -1.71 13.27
N TYR A 29 -19.02 -2.72 12.49
CA TYR A 29 -17.74 -3.41 12.68
C TYR A 29 -16.54 -2.53 12.32
N VAL A 30 -16.64 -1.75 11.23
CA VAL A 30 -15.62 -0.75 10.85
C VAL A 30 -15.49 0.33 11.92
N GLU A 31 -16.60 0.86 12.44
CA GLU A 31 -16.57 1.86 13.50
C GLU A 31 -15.96 1.30 14.79
N MET A 32 -16.28 0.06 15.15
CA MET A 32 -15.67 -0.63 16.29
C MET A 32 -14.15 -0.75 16.14
N GLY A 33 -13.67 -1.16 14.96
CA GLY A 33 -12.24 -1.21 14.65
C GLY A 33 -11.58 0.17 14.76
N ARG A 34 -12.23 1.20 14.22
CA ARG A 34 -11.76 2.59 14.30
C ARG A 34 -11.64 3.06 15.76
N LYS A 35 -12.68 2.83 16.58
CA LYS A 35 -12.68 3.19 18.01
C LYS A 35 -11.60 2.45 18.77
N GLY A 36 -11.41 1.15 18.51
CA GLY A 36 -10.34 0.35 19.10
C GLY A 36 -8.95 0.90 18.75
N GLY A 37 -8.73 1.27 17.48
CA GLY A 37 -7.49 1.90 17.03
C GLY A 37 -7.23 3.25 17.69
N GLN A 38 -8.26 4.11 17.80
CA GLN A 38 -8.15 5.39 18.48
C GLN A 38 -7.82 5.25 19.97
N ALA A 39 -8.56 4.40 20.68
CA ALA A 39 -8.28 4.12 22.09
C ALA A 39 -6.86 3.58 22.29
N ARG A 40 -6.38 2.74 21.37
CA ARG A 40 -5.01 2.22 21.44
C ARG A 40 -3.97 3.31 21.16
N ALA A 41 -4.23 4.20 20.22
CA ALA A 41 -3.35 5.34 19.94
C ALA A 41 -3.27 6.31 21.13
N GLU A 42 -4.40 6.59 21.79
CA GLU A 42 -4.45 7.40 23.01
C GLU A 42 -3.66 6.76 24.17
N GLN A 43 -3.80 5.45 24.37
CA GLN A 43 -3.07 4.72 25.41
C GLN A 43 -1.56 4.70 25.20
N LEU A 44 -1.11 4.57 23.96
CA LEU A 44 0.31 4.44 23.62
C LEU A 44 1.00 5.80 23.45
N GLY A 45 0.24 6.86 23.21
CA GLY A 45 0.78 8.13 22.76
C GLY A 45 1.44 8.02 21.39
N HIS A 46 2.02 9.14 20.93
CA HIS A 46 2.65 9.23 19.61
C HIS A 46 3.82 8.25 19.45
N GLU A 47 4.75 8.24 20.41
CA GLU A 47 5.96 7.41 20.36
C GLU A 47 5.64 5.92 20.38
N GLY A 48 4.75 5.48 21.29
CA GLY A 48 4.36 4.07 21.37
C GLY A 48 3.59 3.59 20.13
N TYR A 49 2.76 4.45 19.53
CA TYR A 49 2.07 4.11 18.29
C TYR A 49 3.03 4.04 17.09
N GLN A 50 4.01 4.95 17.04
CA GLN A 50 5.07 4.92 16.02
C GLN A 50 5.93 3.65 16.15
N GLU A 51 6.36 3.30 17.38
CA GLU A 51 7.13 2.08 17.63
C GLU A 51 6.33 0.83 17.23
N MET A 52 5.04 0.78 17.53
CA MET A 52 4.16 -0.30 17.10
C MET A 52 4.10 -0.41 15.56
N GLY A 53 3.97 0.72 14.86
CA GLY A 53 3.99 0.74 13.40
C GLY A 53 5.33 0.26 12.83
N GLN A 54 6.44 0.69 13.41
CA GLN A 54 7.78 0.24 13.02
C GLN A 54 7.97 -1.26 13.21
N LYS A 55 7.60 -1.80 14.37
CA LYS A 55 7.66 -3.25 14.64
C LYS A 55 6.78 -4.05 13.68
N GLY A 56 5.57 -3.58 13.40
CA GLY A 56 4.69 -4.20 12.41
C GLY A 56 5.30 -4.19 11.01
N GLY A 57 5.92 -3.07 10.61
CA GLY A 57 6.62 -2.95 9.34
C GLY A 57 7.83 -3.88 9.24
N GLN A 58 8.64 -3.97 10.29
CA GLN A 58 9.79 -4.89 10.36
C GLN A 58 9.36 -6.35 10.28
N ALA A 59 8.37 -6.77 11.08
CA ALA A 59 7.84 -8.13 11.02
C ALA A 59 7.29 -8.46 9.63
N ARG A 60 6.61 -7.50 8.99
CA ARG A 60 6.13 -7.68 7.61
C ARG A 60 7.27 -7.79 6.61
N ALA A 61 8.33 -7.01 6.79
CA ALA A 61 9.50 -7.04 5.92
C ALA A 61 10.25 -8.38 6.02
N GLU A 62 10.41 -8.90 7.23
CA GLU A 62 11.01 -10.22 7.48
C GLU A 62 10.17 -11.35 6.86
N GLN A 63 8.83 -11.26 6.97
CA GLN A 63 7.92 -12.25 6.38
C GLN A 63 7.93 -12.25 4.85
N LEU A 64 7.96 -11.07 4.23
CA LEU A 64 7.88 -10.93 2.77
C LEU A 64 9.24 -11.15 2.09
N GLY A 65 10.32 -10.71 2.73
CA GLY A 65 11.63 -10.63 2.10
C GLY A 65 11.64 -9.76 0.84
N THR A 66 12.75 -9.81 0.11
CA THR A 66 12.93 -9.03 -1.13
C THR A 66 11.91 -9.42 -2.21
N GLU A 67 11.69 -10.71 -2.40
CA GLU A 67 10.79 -11.23 -3.43
C GLU A 67 9.34 -10.78 -3.21
N GLY A 68 8.86 -10.81 -1.97
CA GLY A 68 7.50 -10.35 -1.65
C GLY A 68 7.30 -8.86 -1.90
N TYR A 69 8.31 -8.02 -1.66
CA TYR A 69 8.25 -6.60 -2.01
C TYR A 69 8.33 -6.37 -3.53
N GLN A 70 9.15 -7.15 -4.24
CA GLN A 70 9.20 -7.08 -5.70
C GLN A 70 7.86 -7.45 -6.32
N GLU A 71 7.23 -8.54 -5.87
CA GLU A 71 5.90 -8.95 -6.33
C GLU A 71 4.85 -7.88 -6.01
N MET A 72 4.88 -7.31 -4.81
CA MET A 72 3.96 -6.23 -4.42
C MET A 72 4.13 -4.99 -5.30
N GLY A 73 5.37 -4.61 -5.61
CA GLY A 73 5.69 -3.51 -6.51
C GLY A 73 5.22 -3.78 -7.94
N GLN A 74 5.43 -5.00 -8.45
CA GLN A 74 4.96 -5.42 -9.77
C GLN A 74 3.44 -5.37 -9.87
N LYS A 75 2.73 -5.94 -8.88
CA LYS A 75 1.25 -5.88 -8.81
C LYS A 75 0.75 -4.45 -8.73
N GLY A 76 1.37 -3.62 -7.90
CA GLY A 76 1.03 -2.19 -7.82
C GLY A 76 1.21 -1.47 -9.17
N GLY A 77 2.30 -1.77 -9.87
CA GLY A 77 2.56 -1.25 -11.22
C GLY A 77 1.54 -1.72 -12.26
N GLN A 78 1.19 -3.01 -12.25
CA GLN A 78 0.18 -3.59 -13.15
C GLN A 78 -1.20 -2.99 -12.91
N THR A 79 -1.66 -2.95 -11.67
CA THR A 79 -2.94 -2.31 -11.30
C THR A 79 -2.96 -0.85 -11.76
N ARG A 80 -1.85 -0.12 -11.56
CA ARG A 80 -1.75 1.27 -12.01
C ARG A 80 -1.78 1.37 -13.54
N ALA A 81 -1.15 0.43 -14.23
CA ALA A 81 -1.15 0.41 -15.69
C ALA A 81 -2.55 0.16 -16.25
N GLU A 82 -3.30 -0.76 -15.66
CA GLU A 82 -4.69 -1.04 -16.00
C GLU A 82 -5.60 0.17 -15.76
N GLN A 83 -5.44 0.84 -14.61
CA GLN A 83 -6.22 2.05 -14.27
C GLN A 83 -5.97 3.21 -15.23
N LEU A 84 -4.72 3.42 -15.65
CA LEU A 84 -4.34 4.53 -16.50
C LEU A 84 -4.56 4.27 -17.98
N GLY A 85 -4.38 3.02 -18.41
CA GLY A 85 -4.34 2.66 -19.83
C GLY A 85 -3.27 3.43 -20.62
N HIS A 86 -3.33 3.31 -21.95
CA HIS A 86 -2.39 3.97 -22.84
C HIS A 86 -2.44 5.51 -22.71
N GLU A 87 -3.64 6.09 -22.70
CA GLU A 87 -3.84 7.54 -22.64
C GLU A 87 -3.31 8.14 -21.34
N GLY A 88 -3.49 7.44 -20.21
CA GLY A 88 -2.96 7.89 -18.92
C GLY A 88 -1.43 7.94 -18.90
N TYR A 89 -0.76 6.96 -19.51
CA TYR A 89 0.70 7.01 -19.66
C TYR A 89 1.17 8.09 -20.62
N VAL A 90 0.48 8.30 -21.75
CA VAL A 90 0.78 9.40 -22.67
C VAL A 90 0.65 10.75 -21.95
N LYS A 91 -0.42 10.93 -21.17
CA LYS A 91 -0.64 12.14 -20.37
C LYS A 91 0.46 12.33 -19.32
N MET A 92 0.83 11.29 -18.58
CA MET A 92 1.94 11.37 -17.62
C MET A 92 3.27 11.71 -18.29
N GLY A 93 3.56 11.13 -19.46
CA GLY A 93 4.75 11.46 -20.24
C GLY A 93 4.79 12.93 -20.66
N LYS A 94 3.66 13.47 -21.14
CA LYS A 94 3.53 14.90 -21.48
C LYS A 94 3.74 15.80 -20.26
N LEU A 95 3.07 15.52 -19.14
CA LEU A 95 3.21 16.28 -17.91
C LEU A 95 4.64 16.23 -17.36
N GLY A 96 5.29 15.07 -17.40
CA GLY A 96 6.71 14.93 -17.03
C GLY A 96 7.63 15.75 -17.94
N GLY A 97 7.36 15.75 -19.25
CA GLY A 97 8.09 16.56 -20.21
C GLY A 97 7.90 18.07 -20.01
N GLU A 98 6.68 18.51 -19.73
CA GLU A 98 6.37 19.92 -19.42
C GLU A 98 6.99 20.37 -18.10
N ALA A 99 6.90 19.55 -17.05
CA ALA A 99 7.55 19.81 -15.77
C ALA A 99 9.07 19.94 -15.94
N ARG A 100 9.68 19.07 -16.76
CA ARG A 100 11.11 19.16 -17.06
C ARG A 100 11.48 20.44 -17.82
N LYS A 101 10.63 20.85 -18.77
CA LYS A 101 10.81 22.10 -19.52
C LYS A 101 10.79 23.32 -18.61
N GLN A 102 9.94 23.33 -17.59
CA GLN A 102 9.87 24.43 -16.62
C GLN A 102 11.10 24.53 -15.71
N GLN A 103 11.84 23.43 -15.54
CA GLN A 103 13.03 23.35 -14.70
C GLN A 103 14.34 23.67 -15.44
N MET A 104 14.30 23.86 -16.76
CA MET A 104 15.49 23.93 -17.62
C MET A 104 15.46 25.12 -18.56
N SER A 105 16.64 25.53 -19.02
CA SER A 105 16.74 26.48 -20.13
C SER A 105 16.15 25.86 -21.41
N PRO A 106 15.60 26.69 -22.33
CA PRO A 106 15.14 26.21 -23.64
C PRO A 106 16.23 25.43 -24.41
N GLU A 107 17.49 25.87 -24.30
CA GLU A 107 18.65 25.24 -24.94
C GLU A 107 18.92 23.84 -24.39
N ASP A 108 18.92 23.67 -23.06
CA ASP A 108 19.14 22.38 -22.41
C ASP A 108 18.02 21.38 -22.70
N TYR A 109 16.78 21.88 -22.73
CA TYR A 109 15.61 21.06 -23.07
C TYR A 109 15.67 20.57 -24.53
N ALA A 110 16.05 21.44 -25.48
CA ALA A 110 16.21 21.09 -26.87
C ALA A 110 17.35 20.07 -27.10
N ALA A 111 18.49 20.26 -26.43
CA ALA A 111 19.62 19.33 -26.50
C ALA A 111 19.25 17.92 -25.97
N MET A 112 18.45 17.85 -24.90
CA MET A 112 17.93 16.60 -24.37
C MET A 112 17.00 15.89 -25.37
N GLY A 113 16.11 16.64 -26.03
CA GLY A 113 15.23 16.12 -27.08
C GLY A 113 16.00 15.52 -28.26
N GLN A 114 17.05 16.21 -28.72
CA GLN A 114 17.92 15.72 -29.81
C GLN A 114 18.66 14.43 -29.42
N LYS A 115 19.27 14.39 -28.22
CA LYS A 115 19.93 13.17 -27.71
C LYS A 115 18.96 11.99 -27.60
N GLY A 116 17.74 12.24 -27.10
CA GLY A 116 16.71 11.21 -27.01
C GLY A 116 16.20 10.73 -28.38
N GLY A 117 16.17 11.60 -29.38
CA GLY A 117 15.83 11.24 -30.76
C GLY A 117 16.87 10.33 -31.41
N LEU A 118 18.16 10.66 -31.24
CA LEU A 118 19.28 9.86 -31.75
C LEU A 118 19.37 8.47 -31.10
N ALA A 119 19.04 8.37 -29.81
CA ALA A 119 19.03 7.09 -29.09
C ALA A 119 17.91 6.14 -29.55
N ARG A 120 16.85 6.63 -30.19
CA ARG A 120 15.75 5.80 -30.73
C ARG A 120 15.99 5.30 -32.16
N GLN A 121 17.08 5.74 -32.79
CA GLN A 121 17.44 5.39 -34.16
C GLN A 121 18.57 4.35 -34.25
N GLN A 122 19.03 3.82 -33.10
CA GLN A 122 19.99 2.72 -32.98
C GLN A 122 19.29 1.49 -32.41
#